data_AF-A0A958J8X6-F1
#
_entry.id   AF-A0A958J8X6-F1
#
_cell.length_a   1.000
_cell.length_b   1.000
_cell.length_c   1.000
_cell.angle_alpha   90.00
_cell.angle_beta   90.00
_cell.angle_gamma   90.00
#
_symmetry.space_group_name_H-M   'P 1'
#
loop_
_entity.id
_entity.type
_entity.pdbx_description
1 polymer ?
#
loop_
_entity_poly.entity_id
_entity_poly.type
_entity_poly.pdbx_seq_one_letter_code
_entity_poly.pdbx_strand_id
1 'polypeptide(L)'
;LPAIPLKVPLVLKPGSQEPWTPFRIIQAFIAAGAPPEAFSFYPTDYGGAAEILLRTGRSMLFGDKNTVAPWRKDPRVQIHGPGWSKVIIADDKIGQWQDYLDVIETSAVMNGGRSCINASGVWVGSRGREVAEALGQRFARIEARGIEDPDAQIAAFTNKSLARRISAMIDSQLQIPGAEDVTARHR
;
A
#
# COMPACT_ATOMS: atom_id res chain seq x y z
N LEU A 1 -15.02 11.17 0.13
CA LEU A 1 -15.38 12.46 -0.48
C LEU A 1 -16.70 12.44 -1.25
N PRO A 2 -16.93 11.58 -2.26
CA PRO A 2 -18.14 11.69 -3.10
C PRO A 2 -19.47 11.47 -2.35
N ALA A 3 -19.47 10.75 -1.22
CA ALA A 3 -20.67 10.52 -0.43
C ALA A 3 -21.38 11.82 0.02
N ILE A 4 -20.62 12.87 0.36
CA ILE A 4 -21.15 14.14 0.87
C ILE A 4 -21.96 14.90 -0.21
N PRO A 5 -21.40 15.26 -1.39
CA PRO A 5 -22.18 15.93 -2.43
C PRO A 5 -23.32 15.07 -2.98
N LEU A 6 -23.19 13.74 -2.91
CA LEU A 6 -24.25 12.80 -3.27
C LEU A 6 -25.32 12.63 -2.18
N LYS A 7 -25.17 13.28 -1.02
CA LYS A 7 -26.07 13.19 0.13
C LYS A 7 -26.30 11.76 0.61
N VAL A 8 -25.25 10.93 0.54
CA VAL A 8 -25.25 9.55 1.03
C VAL A 8 -24.60 9.52 2.41
N PRO A 9 -25.31 9.15 3.48
CA PRO A 9 -24.72 8.98 4.80
C PRO A 9 -23.58 7.95 4.79
N LEU A 10 -22.54 8.19 5.59
CA LEU A 10 -21.35 7.36 5.66
C LEU A 10 -21.39 6.46 6.89
N VAL A 11 -21.31 5.14 6.65
CA VAL A 11 -21.02 4.15 7.69
C VAL A 11 -19.56 3.73 7.56
N LEU A 12 -18.73 4.07 8.56
CA LEU A 12 -17.28 3.94 8.48
C LEU A 12 -16.73 3.11 9.63
N LYS A 13 -16.03 2.03 9.29
CA LYS A 13 -15.05 1.40 10.17
C LYS A 13 -13.65 1.91 9.78
N PRO A 14 -12.90 2.54 10.70
CA PRO A 14 -11.52 2.93 10.44
C PRO A 14 -10.54 1.74 10.49
N GLY A 15 -9.31 1.97 10.03
CA GLY A 15 -8.21 1.05 10.29
C GLY A 15 -7.89 0.96 11.79
N SER A 16 -7.71 -0.26 12.31
CA SER A 16 -7.50 -0.48 13.76
C SER A 16 -6.22 0.15 14.31
N GLN A 17 -5.23 0.42 13.46
CA GLN A 17 -3.96 1.05 13.87
C GLN A 17 -4.00 2.58 13.77
N GLU A 18 -4.95 3.13 13.04
CA GLU A 18 -5.05 4.57 12.81
C GLU A 18 -6.54 4.97 12.68
N PRO A 19 -7.26 5.06 13.82
CA PRO A 19 -8.65 5.49 13.84
C PRO A 19 -8.81 7.02 13.86
N TRP A 20 -7.73 7.78 14.06
CA TRP A 20 -7.82 9.19 14.41
C TRP A 20 -7.93 10.09 13.18
N THR A 21 -7.23 9.79 12.08
CA THR A 21 -7.35 10.57 10.84
C THR A 21 -8.78 10.60 10.30
N PRO A 22 -9.47 9.46 10.09
CA PRO A 22 -10.85 9.50 9.62
C PRO A 22 -11.78 10.21 10.61
N PHE A 23 -11.55 10.06 11.92
CA PHE A 23 -12.31 10.80 12.93
C PHE A 23 -12.13 12.33 12.78
N ARG A 24 -10.88 12.81 12.67
CA ARG A 24 -10.58 14.23 12.48
C ARG A 24 -11.18 14.78 11.17
N ILE A 25 -11.17 14.00 10.09
CA ILE A 25 -11.80 14.37 8.83
C ILE A 25 -13.32 14.53 9.01
N ILE A 26 -13.97 13.61 9.73
CA ILE A 26 -15.41 13.73 10.06
C ILE A 26 -15.67 15.01 10.85
N GLN A 27 -14.87 15.30 11.89
CA GLN A 27 -15.00 16.53 12.67
C GLN A 27 -14.84 17.79 11.81
N ALA A 28 -13.91 17.79 10.85
CA ALA A 28 -13.72 18.91 9.94
C ALA A 28 -14.95 19.13 9.03
N PHE A 29 -15.57 18.05 8.54
CA PHE A 29 -16.81 18.18 7.76
C PHE A 29 -17.98 18.70 8.59
N ILE A 30 -18.12 18.24 9.83
CA ILE A 30 -19.13 18.74 10.75
C ILE A 30 -18.93 20.23 11.00
N ALA A 31 -17.69 20.66 11.28
CA ALA A 31 -17.35 22.07 11.44
C ALA A 31 -17.63 22.90 10.18
N ALA A 32 -17.53 22.31 9.00
CA ALA A 32 -17.90 22.93 7.72
C ALA A 32 -19.42 22.93 7.43
N GLY A 33 -20.25 22.44 8.36
CA GLY A 33 -21.72 22.45 8.27
C GLY A 33 -22.35 21.15 7.76
N ALA A 34 -21.58 20.07 7.63
CA ALA A 34 -22.17 18.76 7.36
C ALA A 34 -22.96 18.28 8.60
N PRO A 35 -24.17 17.73 8.43
CA PRO A 35 -24.95 17.22 9.55
C PRO A 35 -24.20 16.08 10.27
N PRO A 36 -24.02 16.13 11.61
CA PRO A 36 -23.37 15.07 12.37
C PRO A 36 -23.98 13.68 12.14
N GLU A 37 -25.29 13.61 11.99
CA GLU A 37 -26.06 12.39 11.73
C GLU A 37 -25.74 11.72 10.39
N ALA A 38 -25.08 12.42 9.46
CA ALA A 38 -24.60 11.82 8.21
C ALA A 38 -23.36 10.93 8.40
N PHE A 39 -22.77 10.89 9.61
CA PHE A 39 -21.56 10.12 9.88
C PHE A 39 -21.81 9.10 10.99
N SER A 40 -21.68 7.81 10.66
CA SER A 40 -21.68 6.71 11.61
C SER A 40 -20.28 6.11 11.69
N PHE A 41 -19.57 6.33 12.79
CA PHE A 41 -18.18 5.92 12.98
C PHE A 41 -18.07 4.74 13.97
N TYR A 42 -17.60 3.59 13.49
CA TYR A 42 -17.57 2.33 14.24
C TYR A 42 -16.14 1.74 14.31
N PRO A 43 -15.34 2.12 15.31
CA PRO A 43 -14.00 1.56 15.54
C PRO A 43 -14.11 0.13 16.13
N THR A 44 -14.47 -0.82 15.28
CA THR A 44 -14.73 -2.23 15.63
C THR A 44 -13.69 -3.17 15.02
N ASP A 45 -13.80 -4.46 15.32
CA ASP A 45 -12.99 -5.55 14.76
C ASP A 45 -13.45 -6.00 13.35
N TYR A 46 -12.99 -7.16 12.88
CA TYR A 46 -13.40 -7.71 11.58
C TYR A 46 -14.87 -8.14 11.54
N GLY A 47 -15.44 -8.60 12.66
CA GLY A 47 -16.85 -8.97 12.74
C GLY A 47 -17.75 -7.77 12.52
N GLY A 48 -17.47 -6.64 13.18
CA GLY A 48 -18.22 -5.41 12.94
C GLY A 48 -17.99 -4.83 11.54
N ALA A 49 -16.82 -5.04 10.92
CA ALA A 49 -16.60 -4.69 9.51
C ALA A 49 -17.55 -5.47 8.60
N ALA A 50 -17.69 -6.78 8.84
CA ALA A 50 -18.57 -7.65 8.07
C ALA A 50 -20.04 -7.25 8.24
N GLU A 51 -20.48 -6.92 9.46
CA GLU A 51 -21.85 -6.43 9.70
C GLU A 51 -22.15 -5.16 8.88
N ILE A 52 -21.23 -4.21 8.81
CA ILE A 52 -21.41 -3.01 7.96
C ILE A 52 -21.64 -3.41 6.49
N LEU A 53 -20.85 -4.33 5.96
CA LEU A 53 -20.99 -4.80 4.58
C LEU A 53 -22.33 -5.52 4.35
N LEU A 54 -22.81 -6.30 5.32
CA LEU A 54 -24.09 -7.01 5.23
C LEU A 54 -25.30 -6.06 5.28
N ARG A 55 -25.20 -4.97 6.05
CA ARG A 55 -26.31 -4.05 6.34
C ARG A 55 -26.41 -2.89 5.36
N THR A 56 -25.36 -2.64 4.57
CA THR A 56 -25.31 -1.51 3.63
C THR A 56 -25.58 -1.95 2.19
N GLY A 57 -26.19 -1.06 1.40
CA GLY A 57 -26.53 -1.34 0.00
C GLY A 57 -25.37 -1.18 -0.98
N ARG A 58 -24.36 -0.37 -0.63
CA ARG A 58 -23.13 -0.12 -1.39
C ARG A 58 -21.98 0.10 -0.42
N SER A 59 -20.84 -0.52 -0.69
CA SER A 59 -19.68 -0.49 0.20
C SER A 59 -18.37 -0.44 -0.57
N MET A 60 -17.36 0.19 0.03
CA MET A 60 -15.96 0.07 -0.40
C MET A 60 -15.20 -0.69 0.68
N LEU A 61 -14.52 -1.76 0.30
CA LEU A 61 -13.76 -2.61 1.21
C LEU A 61 -12.27 -2.60 0.84
N PHE A 62 -11.43 -2.14 1.77
CA PHE A 62 -9.98 -2.17 1.65
C PHE A 62 -9.41 -3.28 2.53
N GLY A 63 -8.48 -4.08 2.00
CA GLY A 63 -7.86 -5.13 2.81
C GLY A 63 -6.95 -6.07 2.02
N ASP A 64 -6.32 -7.00 2.73
CA ASP A 64 -5.49 -8.04 2.11
C ASP A 64 -6.34 -9.07 1.34
N LYS A 65 -5.65 -10.03 0.69
CA LYS A 65 -6.30 -11.08 -0.11
C LYS A 65 -7.36 -11.83 0.69
N ASN A 66 -7.12 -12.10 1.97
CA ASN A 66 -8.00 -12.89 2.82
C ASN A 66 -9.23 -12.09 3.26
N THR A 67 -9.04 -10.81 3.60
CA THR A 67 -10.09 -9.88 4.01
C THR A 67 -11.13 -9.70 2.90
N VAL A 68 -10.67 -9.54 1.66
CA VAL A 68 -11.57 -9.23 0.53
C VAL A 68 -12.13 -10.48 -0.16
N ALA A 69 -11.51 -11.64 0.01
CA ALA A 69 -11.90 -12.88 -0.68
C ALA A 69 -13.38 -13.25 -0.54
N PRO A 70 -14.00 -13.19 0.67
CA PRO A 70 -15.42 -13.54 0.84
C PRO A 70 -16.38 -12.67 0.02
N TRP A 71 -15.99 -11.44 -0.31
CA TRP A 71 -16.86 -10.43 -0.91
C TRP A 71 -16.72 -10.31 -2.43
N ARG A 72 -15.81 -11.07 -3.06
CA ARG A 72 -15.46 -10.91 -4.49
C ARG A 72 -16.61 -11.06 -5.48
N LYS A 73 -17.66 -11.78 -5.10
CA LYS A 73 -18.82 -12.04 -5.95
C LYS A 73 -20.00 -11.13 -5.60
N ASP A 74 -19.87 -10.27 -4.60
CA ASP A 74 -20.95 -9.36 -4.20
C ASP A 74 -20.85 -8.04 -4.99
N PRO A 75 -21.78 -7.76 -5.91
CA PRO A 75 -21.74 -6.54 -6.73
C PRO A 75 -22.01 -5.26 -5.93
N ARG A 76 -22.41 -5.37 -4.65
CA ARG A 76 -22.57 -4.23 -3.74
C ARG A 76 -21.25 -3.76 -3.15
N VAL A 77 -20.21 -4.60 -3.16
CA VAL A 77 -18.93 -4.35 -2.52
C VAL A 77 -17.87 -4.05 -3.58
N GLN A 78 -17.41 -2.80 -3.62
CA GLN A 78 -16.24 -2.42 -4.40
C GLN A 78 -14.98 -2.80 -3.62
N ILE A 79 -14.21 -3.74 -4.15
CA ILE A 79 -13.02 -4.28 -3.51
C ILE A 79 -11.77 -3.48 -3.90
N HIS A 80 -11.02 -3.10 -2.89
CA HIS A 80 -9.67 -2.56 -2.97
C HIS A 80 -8.72 -3.52 -2.23
N GLY A 81 -8.35 -4.59 -2.94
CA GLY A 81 -7.45 -5.63 -2.45
C GLY A 81 -5.97 -5.24 -2.50
N PRO A 82 -5.06 -6.20 -2.24
CA PRO A 82 -3.64 -5.99 -2.46
C PRO A 82 -3.37 -5.75 -3.94
N GLY A 83 -2.39 -4.90 -4.24
CA GLY A 83 -1.87 -4.75 -5.60
C GLY A 83 -0.50 -5.38 -5.74
N TRP A 84 -0.22 -5.81 -6.97
CA TRP A 84 1.03 -6.46 -7.37
C TRP A 84 1.54 -5.85 -8.66
N SER A 85 1.51 -4.51 -8.74
CA SER A 85 1.96 -3.77 -9.91
C SER A 85 3.35 -4.21 -10.34
N LYS A 86 3.58 -4.28 -11.65
CA LYS A 86 4.88 -4.61 -12.25
C LYS A 86 5.28 -3.48 -13.18
N VAL A 87 6.56 -3.15 -13.21
CA VAL A 87 7.14 -2.37 -14.30
C VAL A 87 7.70 -3.37 -15.31
N ILE A 88 7.36 -3.20 -16.58
CA ILE A 88 7.86 -4.05 -17.66
C ILE A 88 8.62 -3.14 -18.64
N ILE A 89 9.87 -3.47 -18.93
CA ILE A 89 10.64 -2.81 -19.99
C ILE A 89 10.73 -3.79 -21.16
N ALA A 90 10.07 -3.44 -22.26
CA ALA A 90 10.06 -4.26 -23.46
C ALA A 90 11.44 -4.28 -24.15
N ASP A 91 11.68 -5.31 -24.96
CA ASP A 91 12.99 -5.55 -25.59
C ASP A 91 13.42 -4.43 -26.55
N ASP A 92 12.48 -3.71 -27.16
CA ASP A 92 12.78 -2.54 -28.01
C ASP A 92 13.18 -1.29 -27.20
N LYS A 93 12.90 -1.28 -25.89
CA LYS A 93 13.21 -0.19 -24.96
C LYS A 93 14.31 -0.51 -23.95
N ILE A 94 14.68 -1.78 -23.81
CA ILE A 94 15.67 -2.20 -22.82
C ILE A 94 17.05 -1.57 -23.05
N GLY A 95 17.38 -1.13 -24.26
CA GLY A 95 18.62 -0.39 -24.52
C GLY A 95 18.71 0.98 -23.82
N GLN A 96 17.57 1.54 -23.40
CA GLN A 96 17.44 2.85 -22.75
C GLN A 96 16.97 2.70 -21.28
N TRP A 97 17.25 1.56 -20.65
CA TRP A 97 16.70 1.23 -19.33
C TRP A 97 17.06 2.24 -18.24
N GLN A 98 18.21 2.90 -18.38
CA GLN A 98 18.70 3.91 -17.45
C GLN A 98 17.74 5.10 -17.33
N ASP A 99 17.06 5.46 -18.42
CA ASP A 99 16.11 6.58 -18.47
C ASP A 99 14.85 6.31 -17.63
N TYR A 100 14.61 5.05 -17.26
CA TYR A 100 13.43 4.63 -16.50
C TYR A 100 13.72 4.39 -15.01
N LEU A 101 14.96 4.54 -14.55
CA LEU A 101 15.31 4.23 -13.16
C LEU A 101 14.54 5.08 -12.14
N ASP A 102 14.36 6.36 -12.42
CA ASP A 102 13.66 7.28 -11.50
C ASP A 102 12.20 6.88 -11.32
N VAL A 103 11.51 6.52 -12.42
CA VAL A 103 10.12 6.08 -12.35
C VAL A 103 9.99 4.72 -11.67
N ILE A 104 10.94 3.80 -11.88
CA ILE A 104 10.95 2.49 -11.23
C ILE A 104 11.14 2.65 -9.72
N GLU A 105 12.16 3.42 -9.31
CA GLU A 105 12.46 3.69 -7.90
C GLU A 105 11.26 4.34 -7.22
N THR A 106 10.75 5.45 -7.78
CA THR A 106 9.57 6.15 -7.28
C THR A 106 8.37 5.20 -7.16
N SER A 107 8.13 4.38 -8.19
CA SER A 107 7.02 3.41 -8.18
C SER A 107 7.18 2.36 -7.09
N ALA A 108 8.41 1.97 -6.71
CA ALA A 108 8.66 1.01 -5.66
C ALA A 108 8.55 1.62 -4.26
N VAL A 109 9.14 2.81 -4.04
CA VAL A 109 9.40 3.32 -2.68
C VAL A 109 8.44 4.40 -2.21
N MET A 110 7.68 5.05 -3.11
CA MET A 110 6.73 6.10 -2.73
C MET A 110 5.79 5.65 -1.60
N ASN A 111 5.56 6.56 -0.64
CA ASN A 111 4.81 6.29 0.59
C ASN A 111 5.40 5.14 1.46
N GLY A 112 6.72 4.98 1.41
CA GLY A 112 7.46 3.91 2.09
C GLY A 112 7.20 2.53 1.52
N GLY A 113 6.79 2.42 0.26
CA GLY A 113 6.47 1.15 -0.41
C GLY A 113 5.19 0.47 0.10
N ARG A 114 4.27 1.24 0.71
CA ARG A 114 3.05 0.71 1.38
C ARG A 114 1.75 0.97 0.61
N SER A 115 1.83 1.57 -0.56
CA SER A 115 0.66 1.80 -1.42
C SER A 115 0.33 0.54 -2.22
N CYS A 116 -0.95 0.24 -2.41
CA CYS A 116 -1.38 -0.89 -3.24
C CYS A 116 -0.88 -0.80 -4.69
N ILE A 117 -0.58 0.41 -5.18
CA ILE A 117 -0.09 0.64 -6.53
C ILE A 117 1.44 0.50 -6.66
N ASN A 118 2.18 0.39 -5.55
CA ASN A 118 3.65 0.33 -5.63
C ASN A 118 4.10 -0.87 -6.48
N ALA A 119 5.16 -0.66 -7.26
CA ALA A 119 5.77 -1.69 -8.07
C ALA A 119 6.38 -2.76 -7.14
N SER A 120 5.96 -4.01 -7.36
CA SER A 120 6.41 -5.20 -6.62
C SER A 120 7.34 -6.08 -7.46
N GLY A 121 7.75 -5.60 -8.63
CA GLY A 121 8.68 -6.29 -9.51
C GLY A 121 8.94 -5.50 -10.78
N VAL A 122 10.16 -5.67 -11.32
CA VAL A 122 10.62 -5.09 -12.58
C VAL A 122 11.00 -6.22 -13.50
N TRP A 123 10.36 -6.33 -14.66
CA TRP A 123 10.52 -7.44 -15.60
C TRP A 123 11.13 -6.94 -16.89
N VAL A 124 12.20 -7.58 -17.33
CA VAL A 124 12.98 -7.22 -18.51
C VAL A 124 13.41 -8.48 -19.24
N GLY A 125 13.45 -8.46 -20.58
CA GLY A 125 13.89 -9.61 -21.38
C GLY A 125 15.41 -9.80 -21.41
N SER A 126 16.18 -8.72 -21.19
CA SER A 126 17.65 -8.74 -21.10
C SER A 126 18.15 -7.66 -20.11
N ARG A 127 19.46 -7.61 -19.85
CA ARG A 127 20.11 -6.64 -18.93
C ARG A 127 19.59 -6.65 -17.49
N GLY A 128 18.88 -7.69 -17.06
CA GLY A 128 18.28 -7.76 -15.72
C GLY A 128 19.28 -7.55 -14.58
N ARG A 129 20.52 -8.05 -14.72
CA ARG A 129 21.58 -7.81 -13.73
C ARG A 129 21.99 -6.34 -13.65
N GLU A 130 22.15 -5.67 -14.79
CA GLU A 130 22.52 -4.24 -14.84
C GLU A 130 21.43 -3.37 -14.21
N VAL A 131 20.17 -3.67 -14.53
CA VAL A 131 19.00 -2.96 -13.95
C VAL A 131 18.93 -3.20 -12.44
N ALA A 132 19.07 -4.46 -12.00
CA ALA A 132 19.01 -4.80 -10.58
C ALA A 132 20.14 -4.15 -9.78
N GLU A 133 21.37 -4.12 -10.32
CA GLU A 133 22.53 -3.47 -9.72
C GLU A 133 22.29 -1.96 -9.53
N ALA A 134 21.84 -1.26 -10.57
CA ALA A 134 21.57 0.17 -10.48
C ALA A 134 20.44 0.51 -9.50
N LEU A 135 19.38 -0.29 -9.47
CA LEU A 135 18.31 -0.14 -8.49
C LEU A 135 18.81 -0.48 -7.07
N GLY A 136 19.64 -1.51 -6.93
CA GLY A 136 20.25 -1.89 -5.67
C GLY A 136 21.09 -0.76 -5.06
N GLN A 137 21.91 -0.10 -5.88
CA GLN A 137 22.71 1.07 -5.48
C GLN A 137 21.84 2.25 -5.06
N ARG A 138 20.69 2.48 -5.70
CA ARG A 138 19.74 3.54 -5.34
C ARG A 138 19.04 3.21 -4.01
N PHE A 139 18.47 2.00 -3.91
CA PHE A 139 17.77 1.56 -2.70
C PHE A 139 18.67 1.47 -1.47
N ALA A 140 19.96 1.15 -1.62
CA ALA A 140 20.90 1.12 -0.51
C ALA A 140 21.13 2.49 0.14
N ARG A 141 20.84 3.60 -0.56
CA ARG A 141 20.93 4.96 -0.01
C ARG A 141 19.73 5.35 0.84
N ILE A 142 18.67 4.53 0.84
CA ILE A 142 17.44 4.79 1.58
C ILE A 142 17.65 4.34 3.03
N GLU A 143 17.89 5.31 3.90
CA GLU A 143 18.12 5.08 5.33
C GLU A 143 16.89 5.41 6.18
N ALA A 144 16.80 4.75 7.33
CA ALA A 144 15.81 5.07 8.33
C ALA A 144 16.14 6.43 8.96
N ARG A 145 15.20 7.36 8.87
CA ARG A 145 15.34 8.74 9.36
C ARG A 145 14.26 9.06 10.38
N GLY A 146 14.44 10.19 11.07
CA GLY A 146 13.42 10.71 12.00
C GLY A 146 12.12 11.06 11.27
N ILE A 147 10.99 11.02 11.97
CA ILE A 147 9.67 11.30 11.37
C ILE A 147 9.54 12.73 10.83
N GLU A 148 10.29 13.67 11.39
CA GLU A 148 10.33 15.07 10.96
C GLU A 148 11.49 15.37 9.99
N ASP A 149 12.29 14.36 9.62
CA ASP A 149 13.35 14.53 8.64
C ASP A 149 12.72 14.66 7.24
N PRO A 150 12.93 15.78 6.51
CA PRO A 150 12.34 15.98 5.19
C PRO A 150 12.81 14.95 4.15
N ASP A 151 13.94 14.29 4.38
CA ASP A 151 14.49 13.24 3.52
C ASP A 151 14.02 11.82 3.91
N ALA A 152 13.09 11.69 4.88
CA ALA A 152 12.56 10.39 5.28
C ALA A 152 11.70 9.74 4.17
N GLN A 153 12.21 8.66 3.58
CA GLN A 153 11.53 7.95 2.47
C GLN A 153 10.78 6.68 2.90
N ILE A 154 11.13 6.10 4.05
CA ILE A 154 10.53 4.89 4.60
C ILE A 154 9.95 5.13 5.98
N ALA A 155 8.98 4.30 6.36
CA ALA A 155 8.30 4.42 7.65
C ALA A 155 8.58 3.22 8.54
N ALA A 156 8.68 3.48 9.84
CA ALA A 156 8.77 2.43 10.85
C ALA A 156 7.51 1.55 10.86
N PHE A 157 7.71 0.26 11.13
CA PHE A 157 6.61 -0.64 11.44
C PHE A 157 6.06 -0.33 12.83
N THR A 158 4.77 0.01 12.91
CA THR A 158 4.07 0.17 14.19
C THR A 158 3.88 -1.16 14.94
N ASN A 159 3.95 -2.28 14.22
CA ASN A 159 3.86 -3.62 14.78
C ASN A 159 5.17 -4.42 14.56
N LYS A 160 5.90 -4.67 15.65
CA LYS A 160 7.16 -5.42 15.63
C LYS A 160 7.02 -6.85 15.10
N SER A 161 5.89 -7.52 15.35
CA SER A 161 5.70 -8.90 14.88
C SER A 161 5.51 -8.95 13.36
N LEU A 162 4.85 -7.94 12.79
CA LEU A 162 4.72 -7.79 11.35
C LEU A 162 6.09 -7.55 10.70
N ALA A 163 6.90 -6.65 11.28
CA ALA A 163 8.25 -6.38 10.78
C ALA A 163 9.11 -7.65 10.72
N ARG A 164 9.14 -8.43 11.81
CA ARG A 164 9.86 -9.71 11.88
C ARG A 164 9.35 -10.73 10.87
N ARG A 165 8.04 -10.80 10.66
CA ARG A 165 7.43 -11.70 9.68
C ARG A 165 7.84 -11.34 8.25
N ILE A 166 7.89 -10.05 7.92
CA ILE A 166 8.33 -9.59 6.59
C ILE A 166 9.82 -9.89 6.40
N SER A 167 10.66 -9.63 7.40
CA SER A 167 12.09 -10.00 7.34
C SER A 167 12.27 -11.49 7.07
N ALA A 168 11.61 -12.35 7.86
CA ALA A 168 11.71 -13.80 7.69
C ALA A 168 11.17 -14.28 6.31
N MET A 169 10.17 -13.58 5.76
CA MET A 169 9.67 -13.86 4.41
C MET A 169 10.76 -13.56 3.36
N ILE A 170 11.45 -12.44 3.48
CA ILE A 170 12.56 -12.07 2.59
C ILE A 170 13.69 -13.10 2.71
N ASP A 171 14.10 -13.43 3.94
CA ASP A 171 15.15 -14.43 4.21
C ASP A 171 14.82 -15.79 3.58
N SER A 172 13.55 -16.20 3.64
CA SER A 172 13.06 -17.42 3.00
C SER A 172 13.06 -17.32 1.47
N GLN A 173 12.73 -16.17 0.89
CA GLN A 173 12.77 -16.00 -0.57
C GLN A 173 14.20 -16.00 -1.11
N LEU A 174 15.16 -15.51 -0.33
CA LEU A 174 16.59 -15.57 -0.67
C LEU A 174 17.14 -17.01 -0.68
N GLN A 175 16.41 -18.00 -0.17
CA GLN A 175 16.80 -19.41 -0.30
C GLN A 175 16.43 -20.02 -1.67
N ILE A 176 15.67 -19.31 -2.50
CA ILE A 176 15.33 -19.78 -3.85
C ILE A 176 16.60 -19.73 -4.72
N PRO A 177 16.97 -20.81 -5.43
CA PRO A 177 18.15 -20.82 -6.29
C PRO A 177 18.15 -19.65 -7.29
N GLY A 178 19.20 -18.84 -7.25
CA GLY A 178 19.37 -17.66 -8.10
C GLY A 178 18.76 -16.36 -7.56
N ALA A 179 18.07 -16.39 -6.41
CA ALA A 179 17.68 -15.18 -5.69
C ALA A 179 18.90 -14.54 -5.01
N GLU A 180 18.95 -13.21 -5.01
CA GLU A 180 20.11 -12.47 -4.52
C GLU A 180 19.66 -11.14 -3.89
N ASP A 181 20.20 -10.80 -2.72
CA ASP A 181 20.08 -9.44 -2.17
C ASP A 181 21.17 -8.56 -2.77
N VAL A 182 20.82 -7.87 -3.85
CA VAL A 182 21.73 -6.94 -4.53
C VAL A 182 22.09 -5.75 -3.63
N THR A 183 21.17 -5.31 -2.77
CA THR A 183 21.41 -4.14 -1.89
C THR A 183 22.47 -4.43 -0.84
N ALA A 184 22.64 -5.70 -0.42
CA ALA A 184 23.67 -6.10 0.55
C ALA A 184 25.10 -5.81 0.08
N ARG A 185 25.34 -5.65 -1.23
CA ARG A 185 26.66 -5.27 -1.78
C ARG A 185 27.00 -3.79 -1.63
N HIS A 186 26.02 -2.97 -1.24
CA HIS A 186 26.09 -1.50 -1.25
C HIS A 186 25.83 -0.87 0.12
N ARG A 187 25.62 -1.69 1.15
CA ARG A 187 25.40 -1.26 2.55
C ARG A 187 26.67 -1.33 3.38
#